data_AF-A0A672QK28-F1
#
_entry.id   AF-A0A672QK28-F1
#
_cell.length_a   1.000
_cell.length_b   1.000
_cell.length_c   1.000
_cell.angle_alpha   90.00
_cell.angle_beta   90.00
_cell.angle_gamma   90.00
#
_symmetry.space_group_name_H-M   'P 1'
#
loop_
_entity.id
_entity.type
_entity.pdbx_description
1 polymer ?
#
loop_
_entity_poly.entity_id
_entity_poly.type
_entity_poly.pdbx_seq_one_letter_code
_entity_poly.pdbx_strand_id
1 'polypeptide(L)'
;MAFREFTSTAAQLYDKWIKDADPRTKDWPLMSSPLPQTVIIVFYIYFVMSLGPRLMENRKPFDLKRDHVTLKTGARACVFISK
;
A
#
# COMPACT_ATOMS: atom_id res chain seq x y z
N MET A 1 24.34 4.86 -12.44
CA MET A 1 24.69 3.56 -13.04
C MET A 1 24.06 2.38 -12.27
N ALA A 2 24.04 2.38 -10.93
CA ALA A 2 23.41 1.32 -10.13
C ALA A 2 21.91 1.05 -10.42
N PHE A 3 21.11 2.08 -10.71
CA PHE A 3 19.68 1.91 -11.00
C PHE A 3 19.42 1.13 -12.30
N ARG A 4 20.29 1.28 -13.32
CA ARG A 4 20.10 0.58 -14.60
C ARG A 4 20.35 -0.93 -14.49
N GLU A 5 21.35 -1.32 -13.70
CA GLU A 5 21.65 -2.73 -13.38
C GLU A 5 20.50 -3.42 -12.61
N PHE A 6 19.86 -2.68 -11.71
CA PHE A 6 18.68 -3.19 -11.01
C PHE A 6 17.50 -3.39 -11.96
N THR A 7 17.25 -2.43 -12.85
CA THR A 7 16.15 -2.54 -13.83
C THR A 7 16.35 -3.66 -14.85
N SER A 8 17.59 -3.92 -15.29
CA SER A 8 17.88 -5.00 -16.25
C SER A 8 17.73 -6.38 -15.61
N THR A 9 18.23 -6.57 -14.38
CA THR A 9 18.07 -7.83 -13.64
C THR A 9 16.61 -8.10 -13.28
N ALA A 10 15.88 -7.07 -12.85
CA ALA A 10 14.45 -7.18 -12.54
C ALA A 10 13.61 -7.53 -13.78
N ALA A 11 13.92 -6.93 -14.94
CA ALA A 11 13.24 -7.25 -16.19
C ALA A 11 13.49 -8.71 -16.62
N GLN A 12 14.74 -9.18 -16.56
CA GLN A 12 15.05 -10.57 -16.90
C GLN A 12 14.42 -11.58 -15.95
N LEU A 13 14.35 -11.24 -14.65
CA LEU A 13 13.69 -12.08 -13.67
C LEU A 13 12.17 -12.13 -13.96
N TYR A 14 11.54 -10.99 -14.23
CA TYR A 14 10.12 -10.91 -14.58
C TYR A 14 9.76 -11.76 -15.80
N ASP A 15 10.56 -11.68 -16.87
CA ASP A 15 10.35 -12.50 -18.09
C ASP A 15 10.46 -14.01 -17.81
N LYS A 16 11.17 -14.41 -16.76
CA LYS A 16 11.24 -15.81 -16.31
C LYS A 16 9.97 -16.20 -15.55
N TRP A 17 9.48 -15.36 -14.64
CA TRP A 17 8.30 -15.67 -13.81
C TRP A 17 6.98 -15.61 -14.57
N ILE A 18 6.85 -14.71 -15.54
CA ILE A 18 5.59 -14.54 -16.29
C ILE A 18 5.27 -15.72 -17.21
N LYS A 19 6.28 -16.55 -17.54
CA LYS A 19 6.10 -17.76 -18.37
C LYS A 19 5.28 -18.84 -17.67
N ASP A 20 5.34 -18.90 -16.34
CA ASP A 20 4.63 -19.89 -15.52
C ASP A 20 3.33 -19.32 -14.92
N ALA A 21 2.93 -18.10 -15.29
CA ALA A 21 1.75 -17.44 -14.75
C ALA A 21 0.44 -17.96 -15.37
N ASP A 22 -0.64 -18.00 -14.58
CA ASP A 22 -1.96 -18.45 -15.04
C ASP A 22 -2.56 -17.43 -16.06
N PRO A 23 -2.79 -17.84 -17.33
CA PRO A 23 -3.29 -16.96 -18.38
C PRO A 23 -4.68 -16.36 -18.08
N ARG A 24 -5.47 -16.96 -17.18
CA ARG A 24 -6.81 -16.49 -16.82
C ARG A 24 -6.83 -15.18 -16.03
N THR A 25 -5.70 -14.84 -15.42
CA THR A 25 -5.56 -13.66 -14.54
C THR A 25 -4.98 -12.44 -15.25
N LYS A 26 -4.61 -12.58 -16.53
CA LYS A 26 -3.93 -11.54 -17.31
C LYS A 26 -4.77 -10.26 -17.50
N ASP A 27 -6.09 -10.42 -17.60
CA ASP A 27 -7.01 -9.31 -17.85
C ASP A 27 -7.50 -8.64 -16.56
N TRP A 28 -7.02 -9.08 -15.40
CA TRP A 28 -7.40 -8.47 -14.14
C TRP A 28 -6.69 -7.12 -13.96
N PRO A 29 -7.40 -6.12 -13.40
CA PRO A 29 -6.78 -4.85 -13.08
C PRO A 29 -5.60 -5.09 -12.12
N LEU A 30 -4.46 -4.43 -12.39
CA LEU A 30 -3.20 -4.52 -11.65
C LEU A 30 -2.36 -5.80 -11.86
N MET A 31 -2.80 -6.78 -12.65
CA MET A 31 -2.02 -8.01 -12.89
C MET A 31 -1.09 -7.97 -14.11
N SER A 32 -1.15 -6.90 -14.92
CA SER A 32 -0.31 -6.78 -16.11
C SER A 32 1.17 -6.54 -15.79
N SER A 33 1.48 -5.90 -14.66
CA SER A 33 2.86 -5.61 -14.25
C SER A 33 2.94 -5.38 -12.74
N PRO A 34 4.04 -5.75 -12.07
CA PRO A 34 4.27 -5.41 -10.66
C PRO A 34 4.52 -3.90 -10.43
N LEU A 35 4.81 -3.14 -11.49
CA LEU A 35 5.04 -1.69 -11.41
C LEU A 35 3.83 -0.89 -10.89
N PRO A 36 2.62 -0.99 -11.46
CA PRO A 36 1.46 -0.27 -10.94
C PRO A 36 1.15 -0.62 -9.47
N GLN A 37 1.30 -1.89 -9.07
CA GLN A 37 1.10 -2.29 -7.68
C GLN A 37 2.12 -1.63 -6.73
N THR A 38 3.41 -1.64 -7.08
CA THR A 38 4.45 -1.04 -6.23
C THR A 38 4.28 0.47 -6.07
N VAL A 39 3.87 1.18 -7.13
CA VAL A 39 3.59 2.62 -7.06
C VAL A 39 2.45 2.91 -6.08
N ILE A 40 1.35 2.14 -6.12
CA ILE A 40 0.21 2.32 -5.21
C ILE A 40 0.64 2.09 -3.75
N ILE A 41 1.43 1.06 -3.48
CA ILE A 41 1.91 0.76 -2.12
C ILE A 41 2.82 1.88 -1.59
N VAL A 42 3.79 2.33 -2.41
CA VAL A 42 4.68 3.43 -2.02
C VAL A 42 3.89 4.71 -1.77
N PHE A 43 2.92 5.01 -2.63
CA PHE A 43 2.04 6.16 -2.46
C PHE A 43 1.21 6.05 -1.17
N TYR A 44 0.65 4.87 -0.87
CA TYR A 44 -0.10 4.63 0.35
C TYR A 44 0.75 4.83 1.62
N ILE A 45 1.95 4.25 1.66
CA ILE A 45 2.86 4.40 2.81
C ILE A 45 3.25 5.86 2.98
N TYR A 46 3.61 6.55 1.89
CA TYR A 46 3.92 7.98 1.92
C TYR A 46 2.74 8.79 2.47
N PHE A 47 1.53 8.49 2.00
CA PHE A 47 0.32 9.18 2.43
C PHE A 47 0.05 8.96 3.92
N VAL A 48 0.08 7.71 4.40
CA VAL A 48 -0.20 7.39 5.81
C VAL A 48 0.84 7.99 6.74
N MET A 49 2.12 7.92 6.36
CA MET A 49 3.22 8.28 7.26
C MET A 49 3.56 9.77 7.24
N SER A 50 3.37 10.45 6.10
CA SER A 50 3.70 11.87 5.96
C SER A 50 2.48 12.77 5.94
N LEU A 51 1.47 12.46 5.13
CA LEU A 51 0.25 13.28 5.02
C LEU A 51 -0.69 13.07 6.21
N GLY A 52 -0.75 11.84 6.76
CA GLY A 52 -1.58 11.50 7.91
C GLY A 52 -1.32 12.39 9.14
N PRO A 53 -0.10 12.41 9.71
CA PRO A 53 0.21 13.22 10.89
C PRO A 53 0.06 14.72 10.66
N ARG A 54 0.44 15.20 9.47
CA ARG A 54 0.44 16.63 9.11
C ARG A 54 -0.97 17.20 8.97
N LEU A 55 -1.92 16.39 8.51
CA LEU A 55 -3.33 16.76 8.44
C LEU A 55 -4.02 16.72 9.82
N MET A 56 -3.56 15.84 10.71
CA MET A 56 -4.11 15.66 12.06
C MET A 56 -3.55 16.65 13.09
N GLU A 57 -2.45 17.36 12.80
CA GLU A 57 -1.87 18.35 13.70
C GLU A 57 -2.77 19.59 13.90
N ASN A 58 -3.54 19.97 12.87
CA ASN A 58 -4.37 21.19 12.89
C ASN A 58 -5.89 20.92 13.02
N ARG A 59 -6.30 19.67 13.28
CA ARG A 59 -7.72 19.27 13.34
C ARG A 59 -7.96 18.31 14.49
N LYS A 60 -9.07 18.48 15.23
CA LYS A 60 -9.49 17.52 16.28
C LYS A 60 -9.67 16.12 15.66
N PRO A 61 -9.27 15.04 16.36
CA PRO A 61 -9.39 13.67 15.84
C PRO A 61 -10.85 13.37 15.49
N PHE A 62 -11.06 12.77 14.32
CA PHE A 62 -12.40 12.43 13.83
C PHE A 62 -13.10 11.50 14.83
N ASP A 63 -14.27 11.92 15.30
CA ASP A 63 -15.06 11.16 16.27
C ASP A 63 -15.92 10.13 15.51
N LEU A 64 -15.34 8.99 15.16
CA LEU A 64 -15.96 7.88 14.42
C LEU A 64 -17.00 7.09 15.24
N LYS A 65 -17.67 7.74 16.21
CA LYS A 65 -18.57 7.11 17.18
C LYS A 65 -19.85 6.52 16.59
N ARG A 66 -20.28 6.92 15.39
CA ARG A 66 -21.56 6.47 14.82
C ARG A 66 -21.56 5.02 14.31
N ASP A 67 -20.39 4.44 14.04
CA ASP A 67 -20.29 3.05 13.56
C ASP A 67 -19.59 2.10 14.57
N HIS A 68 -19.09 2.66 15.67
CA HIS A 68 -18.22 2.00 16.65
C HIS A 68 -18.94 1.32 17.83
N VAL A 69 -20.27 1.15 17.79
CA VAL A 69 -21.01 0.51 18.91
C VAL A 69 -20.94 -1.02 18.90
N THR A 70 -20.36 -1.66 17.88
CA THR A 70 -20.19 -3.14 17.85
C THR A 70 -18.76 -3.60 18.20
N LEU A 71 -17.74 -2.72 18.15
CA LEU A 71 -16.33 -3.11 18.37
C LEU A 71 -15.78 -2.73 19.75
N LYS A 72 -16.64 -2.55 20.76
CA LYS A 72 -16.17 -2.24 22.13
C LYS A 72 -15.43 -3.39 22.83
N THR A 73 -15.32 -4.57 22.23
CA THR A 73 -14.53 -5.69 22.77
C THR A 73 -13.17 -5.90 22.08
N GLY A 74 -12.88 -5.18 20.98
CA GLY A 74 -11.63 -5.35 20.21
C GLY A 74 -10.79 -4.09 20.03
N ALA A 75 -11.41 -2.90 20.11
CA ALA A 75 -10.74 -1.63 19.86
C ALA A 75 -10.20 -1.01 21.16
N ARG A 76 -9.11 -1.60 21.67
CA ARG A 76 -8.06 -0.73 22.19
C ARG A 76 -7.76 0.29 21.10
N ALA A 77 -7.62 1.54 21.51
CA ALA A 77 -7.11 2.65 20.72
C ALA A 77 -5.66 2.39 20.24
N CYS A 78 -5.44 1.30 19.51
CA CYS A 78 -4.14 0.75 19.15
C CYS A 78 -3.58 1.36 17.85
N VAL A 79 -3.96 2.61 17.59
CA VAL A 79 -3.30 3.54 16.69
C VAL A 79 -3.57 4.90 17.34
N PHE A 80 -2.97 5.25 18.49
CA PHE A 80 -1.51 5.34 18.67
C PHE A 80 -0.82 5.71 17.35
N ILE A 81 -1.33 6.76 16.72
CA ILE A 81 -0.45 7.73 16.09
C ILE A 81 0.50 8.19 17.20
N SER A 82 1.66 7.56 17.27
CA SER A 82 2.88 8.14 17.83
C SER A 82 2.80 8.66 19.28
N LYS A 83 2.71 7.76 20.25
CA LYS A 83 3.43 7.94 21.53
C LYS A 83 4.03 6.61 21.97
#